data_AF-U1LRX5-F1
#
_entry.id   AF-U1LRX5-F1
#
_cell.length_a   1.000
_cell.length_b   1.000
_cell.length_c   1.000
_cell.angle_alpha   90.00
_cell.angle_beta   90.00
_cell.angle_gamma   90.00
#
_symmetry.space_group_name_H-M   'P 1'
#
loop_
_entity.id
_entity.type
_entity.pdbx_description
1 polymer ?
#
loop_
_entity_poly.entity_id
_entity_poly.type
_entity_poly.pdbx_seq_one_letter_code
_entity_poly.pdbx_strand_id
1 'polypeptide(L)' 'MRLHQQGTHTSAEIAELFGVARSTVLRAIERAGTRP' A
#
# COMPACT_ATOMS: atom_id res chain seq x y z
N MET A 1 14.21 6.18 18.02
CA MET A 1 14.03 6.94 16.77
C MET A 1 13.96 5.97 15.60
N ARG A 2 13.15 6.29 14.57
CA ARG A 2 12.99 5.63 13.26
C ARG A 2 11.79 4.70 13.10
N LEU A 3 10.59 5.26 13.12
CA LEU A 3 9.46 4.66 12.41
C LEU A 3 9.01 5.47 11.18
N HIS A 4 9.69 6.58 10.86
CA HIS A 4 9.35 7.43 9.71
C HIS A 4 9.92 6.95 8.36
N GLN A 5 10.47 5.74 8.26
CA GLN A 5 10.91 5.16 6.96
C GLN A 5 9.93 4.10 6.40
N GLN A 6 8.72 3.96 6.95
CA GLN A 6 7.74 2.93 6.54
C GLN A 6 7.08 3.18 5.15
N GLY A 7 7.62 4.09 4.34
CA GLY A 7 7.18 4.32 2.95
C GLY A 7 8.01 3.56 1.90
N THR A 8 8.86 2.61 2.29
CA THR A 8 9.85 1.98 1.40
C THR A 8 9.29 0.92 0.45
N HIS A 9 8.04 0.49 0.62
CA HIS A 9 7.42 -0.46 -0.31
C HIS A 9 6.56 0.25 -1.34
N THR A 10 6.90 0.07 -2.61
CA THR A 10 6.06 0.41 -3.75
C THR A 10 4.78 -0.44 -3.72
N SER A 11 3.70 0.05 -4.33
CA SER A 11 2.46 -0.73 -4.45
C SER A 11 2.65 -2.07 -5.18
N ALA A 12 3.72 -2.22 -5.97
CA ALA A 12 4.07 -3.46 -6.65
C ALA A 12 4.65 -4.48 -5.66
N GLU A 13 5.58 -4.07 -4.80
CA GLU A 13 6.15 -4.95 -3.77
C GLU A 13 5.09 -5.37 -2.75
N ILE A 14 4.17 -4.47 -2.39
CA ILE A 14 3.02 -4.82 -1.54
C ILE A 14 2.14 -5.85 -2.25
N ALA A 15 1.89 -5.70 -3.55
CA ALA A 15 1.06 -6.63 -4.30
C ALA A 15 1.70 -8.04 -4.32
N GLU A 16 3.01 -8.12 -4.52
CA GLU A 16 3.79 -9.36 -4.47
C GLU A 16 3.75 -10.01 -3.08
N LEU A 17 4.03 -9.25 -2.01
CA LEU A 17 4.02 -9.72 -0.62
C LEU A 17 2.69 -10.38 -0.23
N PHE A 18 1.57 -9.84 -0.71
CA PHE A 18 0.23 -10.33 -0.39
C PHE A 18 -0.36 -11.27 -1.44
N GLY A 19 0.35 -11.55 -2.54
CA GLY A 19 -0.14 -12.41 -3.62
C GLY A 19 -1.39 -11.84 -4.31
N VAL A 20 -1.51 -10.51 -4.40
CA VAL A 20 -2.65 -9.82 -5.02
C VAL A 20 -2.23 -8.98 -6.22
N ALA A 21 -3.20 -8.53 -7.03
CA ALA A 21 -2.92 -7.61 -8.11
C ALA A 21 -2.57 -6.20 -7.59
N ARG A 22 -1.69 -5.47 -8.31
CA ARG A 22 -1.34 -4.07 -7.99
C ARG A 22 -2.55 -3.14 -7.94
N SER A 23 -3.55 -3.39 -8.79
CA SER A 23 -4.82 -2.64 -8.79
C SER A 23 -5.62 -2.79 -7.50
N THR A 24 -5.52 -3.94 -6.82
CA THR A 24 -6.14 -4.17 -5.50
C THR A 24 -5.52 -3.27 -4.44
N VAL A 25 -4.19 -3.16 -4.43
CA VAL A 25 -3.46 -2.29 -3.51
C VAL A 25 -3.82 -0.82 -3.73
N LEU A 26 -3.84 -0.36 -4.99
CA LEU A 26 -4.21 1.03 -5.33
C LEU A 26 -5.63 1.37 -4.86
N ARG A 27 -6.61 0.51 -5.14
CA ARG A 27 -8.00 0.69 -4.70
C ARG A 27 -8.12 0.71 -3.18
N ALA A 28 -7.33 -0.08 -2.46
CA ALA A 28 -7.32 -0.08 -1.00
C ALA A 28 -6.80 1.25 -0.44
N ILE A 29 -5.75 1.83 -1.04
CA ILE A 29 -5.21 3.15 -0.68
C ILE A 29 -6.24 4.24 -0.96
N GLU A 30 -6.84 4.26 -2.15
CA GLU A 30 -7.90 5.21 -2.53
C GLU A 30 -9.07 5.16 -1.52
N ARG A 31 -9.51 3.95 -1.15
CA ARG A 31 -10.57 3.75 -0.15
C ARG A 31 -10.16 4.24 1.24
N ALA A 32 -8.92 4.04 1.64
CA ALA A 32 -8.42 4.51 2.93
C ALA A 32 -8.39 6.05 3.01
N GLY A 33 -8.06 6.73 1.91
CA GLY A 33 -8.05 8.19 1.82
C GLY A 33 -9.43 8.84 1.65
N THR A 34 -10.47 8.05 1.34
CA THR A 34 -11.86 8.52 1.14
C THR A 34 -12.72 8.39 2.42
N ARG A 35 -12.18 7.87 3.52
CA ARG A 35 -12.89 7.83 4.81
C ARG A 35 -12.81 9.24 5.46
N PRO A 36 -13.94 9.87 5.85
CA PRO A 36 -13.92 11.19 6.48
C PRO A 36 -13.19 11.20 7.82
#